data_AF-A0A6J1PK44-F1
#
_entry.id   AF-A0A6J1PK44-F1
#
_cell.length_a   1.000
_cell.length_b   1.000
_cell.length_c   1.000
_cell.angle_alpha   90.00
_cell.angle_beta   90.00
_cell.angle_gamma   90.00
#
_symmetry.space_group_name_H-M   'P 1'
#
loop_
_entity.id
_entity.type
_entity.pdbx_description
1 polymer ?
#
loop_
_entity_poly.entity_id
_entity_poly.type
_entity_poly.pdbx_seq_one_letter_code
_entity_poly.pdbx_strand_id
1 'polypeptide(L)'
;MIGGTTGATETIPAESATSMNISTKFLEVLKLSFKIKYMDEDTAPAKKRKKIEAIEKRMNALFSNVNDVFTGIDDIIALATAYYNIGLQYVYSKHDDSKTAYRYFSKCMKLLKGKESDYKTILLHIGVLNEINSVYEKLFSKEHTYWLNKAVEEYLIYTTKDNYRHPIHIASLVDIKERESDPRTILDTLHHKTLQELGDRYRTRPKDKHLFVGCMNTLINNRVRYMVVNKRKFDDKCPDMALTIFDLSKYFLANSHFAIAKSYITMADCVIHKFVEDRLKTTGKKGTSSYQLPKNYMDARAVRDISWGFYGVSLLRFRMEKFSQNKESKSEIEDLILKVETKSEVPDLLFSVLEEQRITIEIAET
;
A
#
# COMPACT_ATOMS: atom_id res chain seq x y z
N MET A 1 -25.43 56.80 -26.43
CA MET A 1 -24.96 56.16 -25.18
C MET A 1 -25.96 55.06 -24.87
N ILE A 2 -25.67 53.77 -24.81
CA ILE A 2 -24.45 53.04 -24.47
C ILE A 2 -24.40 51.81 -25.40
N GLY A 3 -23.24 51.55 -26.01
CA GLY A 3 -23.00 50.39 -26.86
C GLY A 3 -22.83 49.12 -26.03
N GLY A 4 -23.51 48.04 -26.44
CA GLY A 4 -23.33 46.70 -25.90
C GLY A 4 -22.32 45.92 -26.73
N THR A 5 -21.05 45.94 -26.33
CA THR A 5 -20.04 44.98 -26.79
C THR A 5 -20.22 43.67 -26.04
N THR A 6 -20.79 42.67 -26.71
CA THR A 6 -20.75 41.29 -26.24
C THR A 6 -19.32 40.78 -26.37
N GLY A 7 -18.60 40.76 -25.25
CA GLY A 7 -17.32 40.07 -25.14
C GLY A 7 -17.53 38.58 -25.36
N ALA A 8 -16.95 38.05 -26.43
CA ALA A 8 -16.78 36.62 -26.59
C ALA A 8 -15.83 36.15 -25.48
N THR A 9 -16.38 35.51 -24.45
CA THR A 9 -15.58 34.67 -23.57
C THR A 9 -15.09 33.48 -24.39
N GLU A 10 -13.84 33.54 -24.81
CA GLU A 10 -13.08 32.39 -25.30
C GLU A 10 -13.18 31.28 -24.26
N THR A 11 -14.06 30.31 -24.53
CA THR A 11 -14.06 29.02 -23.84
C THR A 11 -12.74 28.33 -24.17
N ILE A 12 -11.78 28.46 -23.25
CA ILE A 12 -10.61 27.59 -23.18
C ILE A 12 -11.13 26.15 -23.21
N PRO A 13 -10.76 25.32 -24.21
CA PRO A 13 -11.21 23.95 -24.28
C PRO A 13 -10.80 23.24 -22.99
N ALA A 14 -11.76 22.62 -22.31
CA ALA A 14 -11.47 21.75 -21.19
C ALA A 14 -10.48 20.68 -21.66
N GLU A 15 -9.25 20.72 -21.13
CA GLU A 15 -8.24 19.68 -21.33
C GLU A 15 -8.91 18.33 -21.10
N SER A 16 -8.91 17.47 -22.10
CA SER A 16 -9.42 16.11 -21.93
C SER A 16 -8.63 15.47 -20.79
N ALA A 17 -9.32 14.89 -19.80
CA ALA A 17 -8.71 14.36 -18.57
C ALA A 17 -7.70 13.21 -18.78
N THR A 18 -7.37 12.89 -20.04
CA THR A 18 -6.52 11.81 -20.52
C THR A 18 -5.38 12.26 -21.44
N SER A 19 -5.23 13.56 -21.74
CA SER A 19 -4.18 14.04 -22.65
C SER A 19 -2.96 14.58 -21.91
N MET A 20 -1.77 14.21 -22.38
CA MET A 20 -0.50 14.87 -22.04
C MET A 20 0.04 15.61 -23.26
N ASN A 21 0.52 16.84 -23.07
CA ASN A 21 1.16 17.64 -24.10
C ASN A 21 2.68 17.46 -24.04
N ILE A 22 3.18 16.42 -24.72
CA ILE A 22 4.60 16.05 -24.72
C ILE A 22 5.24 16.56 -26.01
N SER A 23 6.30 17.36 -25.88
CA SER A 23 7.06 17.85 -27.01
C SER A 23 7.80 16.72 -27.73
N THR A 24 8.03 16.90 -29.03
CA THR A 24 8.51 15.83 -29.93
C THR A 24 9.79 15.16 -29.43
N LYS A 25 10.74 15.95 -28.90
CA LYS A 25 12.02 15.44 -28.40
C LYS A 25 11.85 14.49 -27.20
N PHE A 26 10.94 14.83 -26.29
CA PHE A 26 10.64 14.00 -25.11
C PHE A 26 9.79 12.79 -25.48
N LEU A 27 8.83 12.95 -26.39
CA LEU A 27 8.00 11.86 -26.90
C LEU A 27 8.84 10.78 -27.60
N GLU A 28 9.85 11.16 -28.38
CA GLU A 28 10.79 10.22 -29.00
C GLU A 28 11.54 9.38 -27.95
N VAL A 29 12.04 10.04 -26.90
CA VAL A 29 12.73 9.36 -25.79
C VAL A 29 11.77 8.43 -25.06
N LEU A 30 10.54 8.87 -24.79
CA LEU A 30 9.53 8.05 -24.14
C LEU A 30 9.24 6.77 -24.95
N LYS A 31 8.95 6.91 -26.26
CA LYS A 31 8.69 5.78 -27.17
C LYS A 31 9.87 4.80 -27.23
N LEU A 32 11.09 5.32 -27.34
CA LEU A 32 12.30 4.48 -27.36
C LEU A 32 12.49 3.73 -26.03
N SER A 33 12.21 4.37 -24.89
CA SER A 33 12.35 3.75 -23.57
C SER A 33 11.42 2.56 -23.39
N PHE A 34 10.17 2.67 -23.85
CA PHE A 34 9.24 1.56 -23.79
C PHE A 34 9.61 0.45 -24.78
N LYS A 35 10.09 0.81 -25.98
CA LYS A 35 10.61 -0.17 -26.91
C LYS A 35 11.73 -1.00 -26.27
N ILE A 36 12.60 -0.36 -25.49
CA ILE A 36 13.65 -1.01 -24.71
C ILE A 36 13.08 -1.85 -23.55
N LYS A 37 12.09 -1.33 -22.82
CA LYS A 37 11.40 -2.03 -21.71
C LYS A 37 10.90 -3.41 -22.14
N TYR A 38 10.29 -3.46 -23.32
CA TYR A 38 9.70 -4.66 -23.92
C TYR A 38 10.60 -5.39 -24.91
N MET A 39 11.91 -5.09 -24.95
CA MET A 39 12.82 -5.90 -25.74
C MET A 39 12.91 -7.30 -25.15
N ASP A 40 12.60 -8.28 -25.98
CA ASP A 40 12.70 -9.71 -25.69
C ASP A 40 14.03 -10.05 -25.00
N GLU A 41 13.96 -10.96 -24.02
CA GLU A 41 15.11 -11.48 -23.29
C GLU A 41 16.11 -12.16 -24.23
N ASP A 42 15.61 -12.73 -25.34
CA ASP A 42 16.43 -13.35 -26.39
C ASP A 42 17.17 -12.34 -27.27
N THR A 43 16.91 -11.03 -27.12
CA THR A 43 17.69 -10.04 -27.84
C THR A 43 19.13 -10.03 -27.32
N ALA A 44 20.08 -10.26 -28.23
CA ALA A 44 21.52 -10.21 -27.95
C ALA A 44 21.89 -9.04 -27.00
N PRO A 45 22.50 -9.31 -25.83
CA PRO A 45 22.76 -8.29 -24.80
C PRO A 45 23.50 -7.06 -25.32
N ALA A 46 24.46 -7.25 -26.24
CA ALA A 46 25.20 -6.16 -26.87
C ALA A 46 24.30 -5.21 -27.68
N LYS A 47 23.28 -5.73 -28.37
CA LYS A 47 22.33 -4.93 -29.15
C LYS A 47 21.42 -4.11 -28.23
N LYS A 48 20.99 -4.70 -27.12
CA LYS A 48 20.19 -4.03 -26.08
C LYS A 48 20.99 -2.91 -25.42
N ARG A 49 22.24 -3.19 -25.02
CA ARG A 49 23.15 -2.21 -24.42
C ARG A 49 23.44 -1.02 -25.33
N LYS A 50 23.73 -1.25 -26.62
CA LYS A 50 23.94 -0.15 -27.61
C LYS A 50 22.72 0.77 -27.72
N LYS A 51 21.50 0.23 -27.67
CA LYS A 51 20.27 1.03 -27.69
C LYS A 51 20.10 1.84 -26.39
N ILE A 52 20.41 1.24 -25.24
CA ILE A 52 20.39 1.91 -23.94
C ILE A 52 21.40 3.07 -23.93
N GLU A 53 22.63 2.85 -24.40
CA GLU A 53 23.65 3.91 -24.46
C GLU A 53 23.25 5.05 -25.41
N ALA A 54 22.61 4.73 -26.54
CA ALA A 54 22.12 5.73 -27.48
C ALA A 54 21.00 6.60 -26.90
N ILE A 55 20.02 6.00 -26.20
CA ILE A 55 18.94 6.76 -25.57
C ILE A 55 19.44 7.51 -24.33
N GLU A 56 20.37 6.96 -23.55
CA GLU A 56 20.92 7.59 -22.35
C GLU A 56 21.59 8.94 -22.67
N LYS A 57 22.32 9.02 -23.80
CA LYS A 57 22.90 10.30 -24.27
C LYS A 57 21.82 11.37 -24.50
N ARG A 58 20.71 11.00 -25.14
CA ARG A 58 19.58 11.91 -25.39
C ARG A 58 18.90 12.32 -24.08
N MET A 59 18.65 11.34 -23.21
CA MET A 59 18.04 11.58 -21.90
C MET A 59 18.88 12.51 -21.03
N ASN A 60 20.20 12.32 -20.99
CA ASN A 60 21.09 13.19 -20.21
C ASN A 60 21.14 14.61 -20.78
N ALA A 61 21.12 14.78 -22.10
CA ALA A 61 21.02 16.10 -22.72
C ALA A 61 19.71 16.81 -22.36
N LEU A 62 18.58 16.09 -22.41
CA LEU A 62 17.28 16.64 -21.99
C LEU A 62 17.27 16.96 -20.49
N PHE A 63 17.81 16.07 -19.65
CA PHE A 63 17.86 16.25 -18.19
C PHE A 63 18.57 17.53 -17.77
N SER A 64 19.69 17.87 -18.43
CA SER A 64 20.42 19.12 -18.17
C SER A 64 19.61 20.37 -18.50
N ASN A 65 18.64 20.26 -19.42
CA ASN A 65 17.81 21.38 -19.89
C ASN A 65 16.48 21.49 -19.15
N VAL A 66 16.15 20.58 -18.21
CA VAL A 66 14.85 20.57 -17.51
C VAL A 66 14.58 21.84 -16.68
N ASN A 67 15.63 22.56 -16.27
CA ASN A 67 15.49 23.84 -15.57
C ASN A 67 15.20 25.03 -16.51
N ASP A 68 15.13 24.80 -17.82
CA ASP A 68 14.71 25.83 -18.76
C ASP A 68 13.23 26.16 -18.55
N VAL A 69 12.91 27.47 -18.52
CA VAL A 69 11.60 28.04 -18.17
C VAL A 69 10.46 27.48 -19.04
N PHE A 70 10.81 26.92 -20.20
CA PHE A 70 9.87 26.39 -21.18
C PHE A 70 9.58 24.88 -21.07
N THR A 71 10.22 24.15 -20.15
CA THR A 71 9.98 22.70 -20.05
C THR A 71 8.64 22.42 -19.35
N GLY A 72 7.66 21.92 -20.11
CA GLY A 72 6.35 21.55 -19.58
C GLY A 72 6.40 20.38 -18.60
N ILE A 73 5.41 20.29 -17.70
CA ILE A 73 5.31 19.19 -16.73
C ILE A 73 5.26 17.83 -17.44
N ASP A 74 4.52 17.73 -18.53
CA ASP A 74 4.36 16.48 -19.28
C ASP A 74 5.67 15.98 -19.90
N ASP A 75 6.56 16.89 -20.31
CA ASP A 75 7.92 16.55 -20.78
C ASP A 75 8.79 15.99 -19.64
N ILE A 76 8.70 16.60 -18.45
CA ILE A 76 9.40 16.10 -17.25
C ILE A 76 8.93 14.67 -16.93
N ILE A 77 7.63 14.42 -16.99
CA ILE A 77 7.03 13.11 -16.71
C ILE A 77 7.46 12.09 -17.78
N ALA A 78 7.50 12.47 -19.06
CA ALA A 78 7.99 11.62 -20.14
C ALA A 78 9.46 11.22 -19.92
N LEU A 79 10.31 12.16 -19.54
CA LEU A 79 11.72 11.88 -19.23
C LEU A 79 11.88 11.01 -17.97
N ALA A 80 11.10 11.27 -16.92
CA ALA A 80 11.10 10.46 -15.70
C ALA A 80 10.70 9.01 -15.98
N THR A 81 9.64 8.82 -16.77
CA THR A 81 9.18 7.49 -17.23
C THR A 81 10.27 6.77 -18.02
N ALA A 82 10.98 7.48 -18.89
CA ALA A 82 12.09 6.90 -19.62
C ALA A 82 13.21 6.42 -18.68
N TYR A 83 13.58 7.21 -17.67
CA TYR A 83 14.57 6.80 -16.67
C TYR A 83 14.11 5.57 -15.86
N TYR A 84 12.83 5.52 -15.47
CA TYR A 84 12.25 4.36 -14.81
C TYR A 84 12.31 3.09 -15.69
N ASN A 85 11.87 3.18 -16.94
CA ASN A 85 11.87 2.06 -17.90
C ASN A 85 13.28 1.49 -18.13
N ILE A 86 14.29 2.36 -18.25
CA ILE A 86 15.68 1.92 -18.39
C ILE A 86 16.19 1.31 -17.09
N GLY A 87 15.86 1.89 -15.93
CA GLY A 87 16.21 1.32 -14.61
C GLY A 87 15.73 -0.12 -14.45
N LEU A 88 14.48 -0.41 -14.84
CA LEU A 88 13.92 -1.77 -14.82
C LEU A 88 14.75 -2.78 -15.62
N GLN A 89 15.37 -2.36 -16.72
CA GLN A 89 16.20 -3.27 -17.53
C GLN A 89 17.46 -3.74 -16.79
N TYR A 90 17.98 -2.94 -15.87
CA TYR A 90 19.13 -3.32 -15.06
C TYR A 90 18.71 -4.21 -13.89
N VAL A 91 17.52 -3.98 -13.31
CA VAL A 91 16.93 -4.83 -12.25
C VAL A 91 16.73 -6.27 -12.73
N TYR A 92 16.21 -6.46 -13.95
CA TYR A 92 15.93 -7.78 -14.51
C TYR A 92 17.08 -8.35 -15.37
N SER A 93 18.23 -7.69 -15.41
CA SER A 93 19.38 -8.20 -16.16
C SER A 93 20.04 -9.38 -15.44
N LYS A 94 20.57 -10.35 -16.21
CA LYS A 94 21.34 -11.49 -15.67
C LYS A 94 22.56 -11.09 -14.83
N HIS A 95 23.06 -9.87 -15.00
CA HIS A 95 24.22 -9.34 -14.29
C HIS A 95 23.85 -8.50 -13.05
N ASP A 96 22.55 -8.35 -12.75
CA ASP A 96 22.00 -7.61 -11.60
C ASP A 96 22.80 -6.34 -11.25
N ASP A 97 22.83 -5.38 -12.18
CA ASP A 97 23.50 -4.09 -11.96
C ASP A 97 22.60 -3.14 -11.16
N SER A 98 22.36 -3.54 -9.91
CA SER A 98 21.56 -2.79 -8.93
C SER A 98 22.07 -1.35 -8.74
N LYS A 99 23.38 -1.10 -8.87
CA LYS A 99 23.95 0.25 -8.72
C LYS A 99 23.52 1.16 -9.88
N THR A 100 23.56 0.64 -11.10
CA THR A 100 23.09 1.38 -12.27
C THR A 100 21.57 1.58 -12.23
N ALA A 101 20.79 0.57 -11.84
CA ALA A 101 19.35 0.69 -11.63
C ALA A 101 19.01 1.82 -10.63
N TYR A 102 19.68 1.83 -9.46
CA TYR A 102 19.50 2.86 -8.44
C TYR A 102 19.77 4.27 -8.96
N ARG A 103 20.83 4.45 -9.77
CA ARG A 103 21.16 5.75 -10.39
C ARG A 103 20.04 6.23 -11.30
N TYR A 104 19.45 5.34 -12.09
CA TYR A 104 18.34 5.67 -12.97
C TYR A 104 17.07 6.02 -12.21
N PHE A 105 16.70 5.23 -11.20
CA PHE A 105 15.56 5.53 -10.35
C PHE A 105 15.73 6.83 -9.56
N SER A 106 16.95 7.14 -9.11
CA SER A 106 17.27 8.41 -8.44
C SER A 106 17.05 9.62 -9.36
N LYS A 107 17.39 9.50 -10.66
CA LYS A 107 17.10 10.56 -11.65
C LYS A 107 15.60 10.72 -11.89
N CYS A 108 14.85 9.60 -11.98
CA CYS A 108 13.39 9.62 -12.05
C CYS A 108 12.80 10.38 -10.84
N MET A 109 13.18 10.00 -9.62
CA MET A 109 12.73 10.67 -8.39
C MET A 109 13.05 12.17 -8.37
N LYS A 110 14.24 12.56 -8.84
CA LYS A 110 14.64 13.97 -8.89
C LYS A 110 13.73 14.79 -9.83
N LEU A 111 13.28 14.21 -10.95
CA LEU A 111 12.36 14.87 -11.89
C LEU A 111 10.94 15.00 -11.32
N LEU A 112 10.51 14.01 -10.53
CA LEU A 112 9.17 13.99 -9.92
C LEU A 112 9.05 14.85 -8.65
N LYS A 113 10.15 15.44 -8.17
CA LYS A 113 10.15 16.23 -6.94
C LYS A 113 9.14 17.38 -7.01
N GLY A 114 8.30 17.50 -5.98
CA GLY A 114 7.23 18.50 -5.86
C GLY A 114 5.99 18.20 -6.70
N LYS A 115 5.90 17.01 -7.29
CA LYS A 115 4.79 16.54 -8.13
C LYS A 115 4.43 15.10 -7.80
N GLU A 116 4.73 14.63 -6.60
CA GLU A 116 4.66 13.22 -6.21
C GLU A 116 3.22 12.69 -6.23
N SER A 117 2.26 13.50 -5.74
CA SER A 117 0.86 13.13 -5.60
C SER A 117 -0.03 13.67 -6.74
N ASP A 118 0.54 14.02 -7.90
CA ASP A 118 -0.22 14.42 -9.08
C ASP A 118 -0.81 13.20 -9.81
N TYR A 119 -1.99 13.35 -10.41
CA TYR A 119 -2.67 12.24 -11.10
C TYR A 119 -1.90 11.70 -12.31
N LYS A 120 -1.02 12.53 -12.92
CA LYS A 120 -0.14 12.11 -14.02
C LYS A 120 1.11 11.37 -13.53
N THR A 121 1.47 11.48 -12.26
CA THR A 121 2.76 10.98 -11.72
C THR A 121 2.61 9.88 -10.68
N ILE A 122 1.47 9.78 -9.99
CA ILE A 122 1.28 8.90 -8.83
C ILE A 122 1.66 7.44 -9.10
N LEU A 123 1.30 6.91 -10.28
CA LEU A 123 1.66 5.54 -10.68
C LEU A 123 3.18 5.38 -10.79
N LEU A 124 3.83 6.33 -11.47
CA LEU A 124 5.27 6.31 -11.66
C LEU A 124 6.00 6.50 -10.32
N HIS A 125 5.47 7.36 -9.44
CA HIS A 125 6.07 7.67 -8.15
C HIS A 125 6.04 6.47 -7.21
N ILE A 126 4.88 5.83 -7.02
CA ILE A 126 4.78 4.62 -6.20
C ILE A 126 5.59 3.48 -6.83
N GLY A 127 5.53 3.34 -8.16
CA GLY A 127 6.32 2.36 -8.89
C GLY A 127 7.82 2.50 -8.63
N VAL A 128 8.38 3.71 -8.74
CA VAL A 128 9.82 3.93 -8.50
C VAL A 128 10.21 3.76 -7.04
N LEU A 129 9.34 4.08 -6.07
CA LEU A 129 9.60 3.84 -4.65
C LEU A 129 9.75 2.34 -4.35
N ASN A 130 8.86 1.52 -4.90
CA ASN A 130 8.93 0.06 -4.77
C ASN A 130 10.23 -0.51 -5.38
N GLU A 131 10.61 -0.03 -6.57
CA GLU A 131 11.84 -0.52 -7.22
C GLU A 131 13.12 -0.01 -6.54
N ILE A 132 13.16 1.24 -6.07
CA ILE A 132 14.27 1.76 -5.27
C ILE A 132 14.45 0.94 -4.01
N ASN A 133 13.35 0.62 -3.33
CA ASN A 133 13.37 -0.21 -2.15
C ASN A 133 14.03 -1.57 -2.43
N SER A 134 13.56 -2.27 -3.47
CA SER A 134 14.12 -3.57 -3.87
C SER A 134 15.61 -3.50 -4.19
N VAL A 135 16.03 -2.49 -4.96
CA VAL A 135 17.43 -2.30 -5.35
C VAL A 135 18.31 -1.89 -4.17
N TYR A 136 17.82 -1.04 -3.28
CA TYR A 136 18.57 -0.57 -2.11
C TYR A 136 18.90 -1.73 -1.17
N GLU A 137 17.96 -2.65 -0.96
CA GLU A 137 18.21 -3.83 -0.15
C GLU A 137 19.31 -4.72 -0.72
N LYS A 138 19.30 -4.94 -2.04
CA LYS A 138 20.36 -5.69 -2.73
C LYS A 138 21.73 -5.03 -2.57
N LEU A 139 21.80 -3.70 -2.61
CA LEU A 139 23.06 -2.96 -2.56
C LEU A 139 23.69 -2.92 -1.17
N PHE A 140 22.88 -2.76 -0.13
CA PHE A 140 23.38 -2.48 1.21
C PHE A 140 23.16 -3.64 2.18
N SER A 141 22.52 -4.71 1.74
CA SER A 141 22.11 -5.86 2.57
C SER A 141 21.43 -5.42 3.87
N LYS A 142 20.75 -4.27 3.80
CA LYS A 142 20.14 -3.60 4.94
C LYS A 142 18.70 -3.33 4.61
N GLU A 143 17.83 -3.89 5.44
CA GLU A 143 16.41 -3.61 5.39
C GLU A 143 16.17 -2.11 5.58
N HIS A 144 15.47 -1.52 4.63
CA HIS A 144 15.12 -0.10 4.69
C HIS A 144 13.67 0.10 4.28
N THR A 145 12.78 0.29 5.25
CA THR A 145 11.33 0.47 4.99
C THR A 145 10.94 1.89 4.66
N TYR A 146 11.88 2.84 4.62
CA TYR A 146 11.58 4.24 4.34
C TYR A 146 10.82 4.42 3.02
N TRP A 147 11.31 3.82 1.95
CA TRP A 147 10.71 3.96 0.62
C TRP A 147 9.32 3.32 0.52
N LEU A 148 9.12 2.16 1.15
CA LEU A 148 7.81 1.51 1.19
C LEU A 148 6.81 2.29 2.05
N ASN A 149 7.23 2.79 3.21
CA ASN A 149 6.38 3.64 4.05
C ASN A 149 5.96 4.90 3.30
N LYS A 150 6.90 5.52 2.57
CA LYS A 150 6.60 6.67 1.71
C LYS A 150 5.62 6.31 0.60
N ALA A 151 5.77 5.14 -0.04
CA ALA A 151 4.84 4.70 -1.08
C ALA A 151 3.41 4.51 -0.54
N VAL A 152 3.26 3.99 0.67
CA VAL A 152 1.96 3.89 1.34
C VAL A 152 1.38 5.27 1.67
N GLU A 153 2.20 6.17 2.21
CA GLU A 153 1.79 7.54 2.53
C GLU A 153 1.27 8.28 1.29
N GLU A 154 2.00 8.21 0.17
CA GLU A 154 1.59 8.83 -1.10
C GLU A 154 0.29 8.24 -1.64
N TYR A 155 0.11 6.91 -1.55
CA TYR A 155 -1.15 6.27 -1.92
C TYR A 155 -2.32 6.79 -1.06
N LEU A 156 -2.14 6.88 0.25
CA LEU A 156 -3.18 7.37 1.15
C LEU A 156 -3.50 8.84 0.90
N ILE A 157 -2.48 9.72 0.80
CA ILE A 157 -2.65 11.15 0.50
C ILE A 157 -3.40 11.33 -0.82
N TYR A 158 -3.13 10.49 -1.82
CA TYR A 158 -3.79 10.57 -3.11
C TYR A 158 -5.25 10.10 -3.05
N THR A 159 -5.50 8.94 -2.44
CA THR A 159 -6.81 8.27 -2.48
C THR A 159 -7.82 8.76 -1.45
N THR A 160 -7.37 9.42 -0.38
CA THR A 160 -8.24 9.99 0.66
C THR A 160 -8.82 11.35 0.29
N LYS A 161 -8.37 11.97 -0.80
CA LYS A 161 -8.97 13.20 -1.32
C LYS A 161 -10.34 12.89 -1.91
N ASP A 162 -11.36 13.63 -1.48
CA ASP A 162 -12.70 13.55 -2.06
C ASP A 162 -12.62 13.76 -3.58
N ASN A 163 -13.15 12.81 -4.35
CA ASN A 163 -13.14 12.81 -5.81
C ASN A 163 -11.74 12.97 -6.44
N TYR A 164 -10.74 12.23 -5.94
CA TYR A 164 -9.41 12.22 -6.56
C TYR A 164 -9.47 11.89 -8.07
N ARG A 165 -8.63 12.56 -8.86
CA ARG A 165 -8.62 12.40 -10.33
C ARG A 165 -8.16 11.00 -10.73
N HIS A 166 -8.59 10.52 -11.89
CA HIS A 166 -8.14 9.21 -12.38
C HIS A 166 -6.64 9.30 -12.74
N PRO A 167 -5.80 8.35 -12.28
CA PRO A 167 -4.40 8.32 -12.68
C PRO A 167 -4.25 8.17 -14.20
N ILE A 168 -3.14 8.62 -14.78
CA ILE A 168 -2.82 8.42 -16.20
C ILE A 168 -1.87 7.23 -16.38
N HIS A 169 -2.23 6.30 -17.26
CA HIS A 169 -1.34 5.24 -17.72
C HIS A 169 -0.50 5.71 -18.91
N ILE A 170 0.77 6.05 -18.67
CA ILE A 170 1.62 6.68 -19.70
C ILE A 170 1.87 5.76 -20.91
N ALA A 171 1.84 4.44 -20.74
CA ALA A 171 2.03 3.52 -21.86
C ALA A 171 0.90 3.61 -22.89
N SER A 172 -0.33 3.93 -22.47
CA SER A 172 -1.46 4.10 -23.39
C SER A 172 -1.28 5.31 -24.31
N LEU A 173 -0.52 6.33 -23.89
CA LEU A 173 -0.23 7.53 -24.70
C LEU A 173 0.74 7.28 -25.86
N VAL A 174 1.44 6.15 -25.84
CA VAL A 174 2.39 5.75 -26.89
C VAL A 174 1.94 4.47 -27.60
N ASP A 175 0.64 4.15 -27.51
CA ASP A 175 -0.01 3.00 -28.15
C ASP A 175 0.55 1.64 -27.71
N ILE A 176 1.01 1.54 -26.46
CA ILE A 176 1.54 0.30 -25.90
C ILE A 176 0.49 -0.39 -25.05
N LYS A 177 0.13 -1.61 -25.47
CA LYS A 177 -0.81 -2.47 -24.75
C LYS A 177 -0.07 -3.25 -23.68
N GLU A 178 -0.17 -2.79 -22.44
CA GLU A 178 0.25 -3.56 -21.27
C GLU A 178 -0.88 -4.52 -20.84
N ARG A 179 -0.55 -5.54 -20.03
CA ARG A 179 -1.52 -6.55 -19.56
C ARG A 179 -2.66 -5.93 -18.76
N GLU A 180 -2.33 -4.97 -17.92
CA GLU A 180 -3.29 -4.14 -17.21
C GLU A 180 -3.26 -2.73 -17.82
N SER A 181 -4.42 -2.17 -18.09
CA SER A 181 -4.56 -0.87 -18.74
C SER A 181 -5.43 0.10 -17.94
N ASP A 182 -6.20 -0.40 -16.97
CA ASP A 182 -6.95 0.46 -16.06
C ASP A 182 -5.99 1.11 -15.04
N PRO A 183 -5.81 2.45 -15.07
CA PRO A 183 -4.85 3.11 -14.19
C PRO A 183 -5.17 2.92 -12.70
N ARG A 184 -6.44 2.75 -12.32
CA ARG A 184 -6.83 2.47 -10.93
C ARG A 184 -6.38 1.09 -10.50
N THR A 185 -6.63 0.07 -11.32
CA THR A 185 -6.16 -1.28 -11.06
C THR A 185 -4.63 -1.35 -11.00
N ILE A 186 -3.91 -0.57 -11.81
CA ILE A 186 -2.45 -0.45 -11.71
C ILE A 186 -2.03 0.17 -10.36
N LEU A 187 -2.68 1.26 -9.94
CA LEU A 187 -2.41 1.90 -8.66
C LEU A 187 -2.62 0.93 -7.48
N ASP A 188 -3.75 0.23 -7.48
CA ASP A 188 -4.10 -0.75 -6.46
C ASP A 188 -3.11 -1.93 -6.45
N THR A 189 -2.66 -2.38 -7.62
CA THR A 189 -1.65 -3.45 -7.74
C THR A 189 -0.31 -3.01 -7.20
N LEU A 190 0.12 -1.77 -7.51
CA LEU A 190 1.36 -1.20 -6.97
C LEU A 190 1.29 -1.07 -5.45
N HIS A 191 0.18 -0.57 -4.93
CA HIS A 191 -0.05 -0.46 -3.49
C HIS A 191 -0.08 -1.84 -2.82
N HIS A 192 -0.73 -2.82 -3.45
CA HIS A 192 -0.75 -4.19 -2.95
C HIS A 192 0.66 -4.78 -2.87
N LYS A 193 1.50 -4.58 -3.90
CA LYS A 193 2.92 -4.97 -3.86
C LYS A 193 3.66 -4.31 -2.70
N THR A 194 3.46 -3.00 -2.49
CA THR A 194 4.06 -2.26 -1.36
C THR A 194 3.66 -2.89 -0.02
N LEU A 195 2.37 -3.22 0.16
CA LEU A 195 1.87 -3.84 1.38
C LEU A 195 2.38 -5.27 1.58
N GLN A 196 2.50 -6.06 0.51
CA GLN A 196 3.08 -7.40 0.57
C GLN A 196 4.54 -7.34 1.05
N GLU A 197 5.36 -6.47 0.44
CA GLU A 197 6.76 -6.31 0.83
C GLU A 197 6.91 -5.81 2.28
N LEU A 198 6.05 -4.88 2.72
CA LEU A 198 6.01 -4.47 4.13
C LEU A 198 5.55 -5.60 5.07
N GLY A 199 4.57 -6.40 4.64
CA GLY A 199 4.04 -7.54 5.39
C GLY A 199 5.09 -8.62 5.62
N ASP A 200 5.89 -8.93 4.61
CA ASP A 200 7.00 -9.89 4.73
C ASP A 200 8.06 -9.39 5.74
N ARG A 201 8.34 -8.09 5.74
CA ARG A 201 9.26 -7.46 6.72
C ARG A 201 8.67 -7.38 8.13
N TYR A 202 7.36 -7.20 8.23
CA TYR A 202 6.67 -7.19 9.51
C TYR A 202 6.74 -8.57 10.18
N ARG A 203 6.61 -9.66 9.39
CA ARG A 203 6.74 -11.03 9.89
C ARG A 203 8.12 -11.34 10.46
N THR A 204 9.18 -10.74 9.91
CA THR A 204 10.55 -10.94 10.43
C THR A 204 10.85 -10.09 11.65
N ARG A 205 10.36 -8.84 11.71
CA ARG A 205 10.63 -7.89 12.82
C ARG A 205 9.43 -6.99 13.13
N PRO A 206 8.54 -7.40 14.06
CA PRO A 206 7.30 -6.68 14.32
C PRO A 206 7.51 -5.34 15.05
N LYS A 207 8.51 -5.18 15.92
CA LYS A 207 8.60 -4.04 16.86
C LYS A 207 8.71 -2.66 16.19
N ASP A 208 9.39 -2.54 15.06
CA ASP A 208 9.75 -1.23 14.47
C ASP A 208 8.86 -0.79 13.29
N LYS A 209 7.61 -1.26 13.23
CA LYS A 209 6.73 -1.10 12.03
C LYS A 209 5.45 -0.30 12.27
N HIS A 210 5.52 0.76 13.09
CA HIS A 210 4.38 1.63 13.44
C HIS A 210 3.59 2.16 12.23
N LEU A 211 4.28 2.64 11.18
CA LEU A 211 3.62 3.21 9.99
C LEU A 211 2.83 2.17 9.20
N PHE A 212 3.43 1.00 8.94
CA PHE A 212 2.74 -0.11 8.27
C PHE A 212 1.50 -0.55 9.06
N VAL A 213 1.62 -0.68 10.38
CA VAL A 213 0.51 -1.01 11.27
C VAL A 213 -0.60 0.05 11.21
N GLY A 214 -0.25 1.33 11.24
CA GLY A 214 -1.22 2.42 11.11
C GLY A 214 -1.99 2.39 9.79
N CYS A 215 -1.30 2.07 8.69
CA CYS A 215 -1.91 1.96 7.37
C CYS A 215 -2.82 0.74 7.27
N MET A 216 -2.35 -0.43 7.74
CA MET A 216 -3.15 -1.65 7.78
C MET A 216 -4.39 -1.49 8.68
N ASN A 217 -4.23 -0.86 9.85
CA ASN A 217 -5.33 -0.49 10.74
C ASN A 217 -6.38 0.37 10.01
N THR A 218 -5.94 1.39 9.26
CA THR A 218 -6.84 2.27 8.52
C THR A 218 -7.60 1.50 7.43
N LEU A 219 -6.91 0.69 6.63
CA LEU A 219 -7.52 -0.13 5.58
C LEU A 219 -8.53 -1.13 6.13
N ILE A 220 -8.16 -1.82 7.22
CA ILE A 220 -9.02 -2.79 7.89
C ILE A 220 -10.24 -2.09 8.48
N ASN A 221 -10.07 -1.00 9.23
CA ASN A 221 -11.20 -0.28 9.82
C ASN A 221 -12.16 0.25 8.76
N ASN A 222 -11.64 0.81 7.66
CA ASN A 222 -12.48 1.24 6.55
C ASN A 222 -13.28 0.07 5.96
N ARG A 223 -12.64 -1.09 5.79
CA ARG A 223 -13.31 -2.29 5.28
C ARG A 223 -14.34 -2.86 6.25
N VAL A 224 -14.01 -3.02 7.53
CA VAL A 224 -14.97 -3.50 8.55
C VAL A 224 -16.13 -2.52 8.65
N ARG A 225 -15.88 -1.21 8.71
CA ARG A 225 -16.92 -0.18 8.72
C ARG A 225 -17.82 -0.30 7.48
N TYR A 226 -17.23 -0.44 6.30
CA TYR A 226 -17.98 -0.61 5.06
C TYR A 226 -18.88 -1.85 5.09
N MET A 227 -18.40 -2.97 5.64
CA MET A 227 -19.16 -4.22 5.74
C MET A 227 -20.30 -4.11 6.77
N VAL A 228 -20.02 -3.53 7.95
CA VAL A 228 -20.98 -3.37 9.04
C VAL A 228 -22.07 -2.36 8.69
N VAL A 229 -21.69 -1.18 8.19
CA VAL A 229 -22.62 -0.08 7.87
C VAL A 229 -23.49 -0.41 6.67
N ASN A 230 -22.90 -0.97 5.60
CA ASN A 230 -23.66 -1.23 4.36
C ASN A 230 -24.39 -2.58 4.36
N LYS A 231 -24.42 -3.31 5.50
CA LYS A 231 -25.04 -4.64 5.65
C LYS A 231 -24.71 -5.60 4.50
N ARG A 232 -23.51 -5.48 3.93
CA ARG A 232 -23.07 -6.35 2.83
C ARG A 232 -22.64 -7.69 3.38
N LYS A 233 -22.85 -8.74 2.57
CA LYS A 233 -22.43 -10.09 2.92
C LYS A 233 -20.91 -10.14 3.14
N PHE A 234 -20.52 -10.86 4.18
CA PHE A 234 -19.13 -11.24 4.40
C PHE A 234 -18.67 -12.14 3.24
N ASP A 235 -17.70 -11.64 2.47
CA ASP A 235 -17.21 -12.30 1.25
C ASP A 235 -16.10 -13.32 1.53
N ASP A 236 -15.69 -14.05 0.50
CA ASP A 236 -14.67 -15.11 0.56
C ASP A 236 -13.29 -14.62 1.01
N LYS A 237 -13.08 -13.29 1.07
CA LYS A 237 -11.84 -12.65 1.52
C LYS A 237 -11.84 -12.38 3.03
N CYS A 238 -12.94 -12.63 3.74
CA CYS A 238 -13.04 -12.42 5.18
C CYS A 238 -12.03 -13.27 5.99
N PRO A 239 -11.76 -14.55 5.67
CA PRO A 239 -10.72 -15.31 6.36
C PRO A 239 -9.33 -14.68 6.25
N ASP A 240 -8.93 -14.21 5.05
CA ASP A 240 -7.64 -13.56 4.83
C ASP A 240 -7.53 -12.23 5.58
N MET A 241 -8.65 -11.50 5.63
CA MET A 241 -8.76 -10.28 6.44
C MET A 241 -8.59 -10.60 7.93
N ALA A 242 -9.26 -11.62 8.45
CA ALA A 242 -9.14 -12.01 9.84
C ALA A 242 -7.71 -12.45 10.21
N LEU A 243 -7.05 -13.22 9.33
CA LEU A 243 -5.62 -13.56 9.47
C LEU A 243 -4.74 -12.31 9.61
N THR A 244 -5.01 -11.29 8.80
CA THR A 244 -4.30 -10.01 8.87
C THR A 244 -4.56 -9.27 10.19
N ILE A 245 -5.79 -9.25 10.67
CA ILE A 245 -6.15 -8.64 11.96
C ILE A 245 -5.44 -9.38 13.12
N PHE A 246 -5.37 -10.72 13.07
CA PHE A 246 -4.60 -11.49 14.05
C PHE A 246 -3.11 -11.14 14.01
N ASP A 247 -2.52 -11.01 12.82
CA ASP A 247 -1.13 -10.61 12.67
C ASP A 247 -0.86 -9.21 13.25
N LEU A 248 -1.80 -8.26 13.12
CA LEU A 248 -1.70 -6.96 13.79
C LEU A 248 -1.81 -7.07 15.32
N SER A 249 -2.58 -8.01 15.86
CA SER A 249 -2.63 -8.19 17.32
C SER A 249 -1.27 -8.58 17.90
N LYS A 250 -0.48 -9.38 17.17
CA LYS A 250 0.89 -9.75 17.54
C LYS A 250 1.81 -8.52 17.64
N TYR A 251 1.59 -7.51 16.80
CA TYR A 251 2.35 -6.26 16.86
C TYR A 251 2.13 -5.55 18.18
N PHE A 252 0.85 -5.38 18.55
CA PHE A 252 0.47 -4.69 19.77
C PHE A 252 0.95 -5.47 21.00
N LEU A 253 0.91 -6.80 20.96
CA LEU A 253 1.52 -7.64 22.00
C LEU A 253 3.04 -7.44 22.12
N ALA A 254 3.75 -7.41 20.98
CA ALA A 254 5.20 -7.21 20.96
C ALA A 254 5.63 -5.83 21.51
N ASN A 255 4.71 -4.87 21.53
CA ASN A 255 4.88 -3.52 22.08
C ASN A 255 4.12 -3.31 23.40
N SER A 256 3.68 -4.39 24.06
CA SER A 256 2.98 -4.35 25.36
C SER A 256 1.66 -3.57 25.37
N HIS A 257 1.04 -3.32 24.22
CA HIS A 257 -0.28 -2.72 24.08
C HIS A 257 -1.38 -3.78 24.19
N PHE A 258 -1.52 -4.41 25.37
CA PHE A 258 -2.42 -5.54 25.58
C PHE A 258 -3.89 -5.24 25.32
N ALA A 259 -4.41 -4.07 25.74
CA ALA A 259 -5.81 -3.70 25.49
C ALA A 259 -6.11 -3.61 23.98
N ILE A 260 -5.21 -3.00 23.22
CA ILE A 260 -5.33 -2.90 21.76
C ILE A 260 -5.20 -4.28 21.12
N ALA A 261 -4.24 -5.10 21.56
CA ALA A 261 -4.10 -6.47 21.05
C ALA A 261 -5.37 -7.31 21.26
N LYS A 262 -5.94 -7.31 22.46
CA LYS A 262 -7.21 -8.00 22.77
C LYS A 262 -8.33 -7.54 21.85
N SER A 263 -8.36 -6.24 21.58
CA SER A 263 -9.34 -5.63 20.70
C SER A 263 -9.23 -6.19 19.27
N TYR A 264 -8.02 -6.26 18.72
CA TYR A 264 -7.82 -6.84 17.39
C TYR A 264 -8.16 -8.33 17.33
N ILE A 265 -7.77 -9.13 18.35
CA ILE A 265 -8.11 -10.55 18.39
C ILE A 265 -9.63 -10.74 18.36
N THR A 266 -10.36 -9.94 19.14
CA THR A 266 -11.82 -10.01 19.20
C THR A 266 -12.46 -9.57 17.88
N MET A 267 -11.93 -8.52 17.24
CA MET A 267 -12.39 -8.08 15.92
C MET A 267 -12.21 -9.18 14.86
N ALA A 268 -11.05 -9.82 14.81
CA ALA A 268 -10.76 -10.91 13.88
C ALA A 268 -11.74 -12.08 14.09
N ASP A 269 -11.99 -12.42 15.35
CA ASP A 269 -12.91 -13.48 15.73
C ASP A 269 -14.35 -13.16 15.28
N CYS A 270 -14.79 -11.91 15.46
CA CYS A 270 -16.09 -11.45 14.97
C CYS A 270 -16.23 -11.57 13.45
N VAL A 271 -15.20 -11.17 12.70
CA VAL A 271 -15.18 -11.27 11.23
C VAL A 271 -15.33 -12.73 10.77
N ILE A 272 -14.65 -13.67 11.45
CA ILE A 272 -14.74 -15.11 11.15
C ILE A 272 -16.15 -15.63 11.44
N HIS A 273 -16.71 -15.32 12.60
CA HIS A 273 -18.05 -15.79 12.99
C HIS A 273 -19.12 -15.28 12.03
N LYS A 274 -19.10 -13.98 11.69
CA LYS A 274 -20.06 -13.41 10.74
C LYS A 274 -19.93 -13.97 9.33
N PHE A 275 -18.71 -14.27 8.88
CA PHE A 275 -18.50 -14.97 7.61
C PHE A 275 -19.17 -16.35 7.58
N VAL A 276 -19.03 -17.13 8.65
CA VAL A 276 -19.69 -18.44 8.77
C VAL A 276 -21.20 -18.26 8.81
N GLU A 277 -21.71 -17.34 9.63
CA GLU A 277 -23.15 -17.08 9.77
C GLU A 277 -23.79 -16.70 8.42
N ASP A 278 -23.17 -15.81 7.64
CA ASP A 278 -23.66 -15.42 6.31
C ASP A 278 -23.64 -16.58 5.32
N ARG A 279 -22.61 -17.44 5.39
CA ARG A 279 -22.54 -18.67 4.57
C ARG A 279 -23.66 -19.63 4.95
N LEU A 280 -23.88 -19.88 6.25
CA LEU A 280 -24.94 -20.74 6.78
C LEU A 280 -26.35 -20.25 6.38
N LYS A 281 -26.60 -18.93 6.46
CA LYS A 281 -27.86 -18.31 6.04
C LYS A 281 -28.13 -18.43 4.54
N THR A 282 -27.07 -18.49 3.72
CA THR A 282 -27.19 -18.53 2.26
C THR A 282 -27.44 -19.96 1.74
N THR A 283 -26.90 -20.97 2.41
CA THR A 283 -27.05 -22.40 2.09
C THR A 283 -28.32 -23.03 2.66
N GLY A 284 -28.88 -22.51 3.76
CA GLY A 284 -30.22 -22.92 4.23
C GLY A 284 -31.35 -22.74 3.20
N LYS A 285 -31.10 -22.00 2.11
CA LYS A 285 -32.01 -21.80 0.98
C LYS A 285 -31.75 -22.72 -0.23
N LYS A 286 -30.65 -23.48 -0.27
CA LYS A 286 -30.32 -24.40 -1.37
C LYS A 286 -29.87 -25.74 -0.78
N GLY A 287 -30.74 -26.74 -0.87
CA GLY A 287 -30.55 -28.06 -0.29
C GLY A 287 -29.21 -28.71 -0.65
N THR A 288 -28.62 -29.36 0.36
CA THR A 288 -27.65 -30.46 0.26
C THR A 288 -26.61 -30.35 -0.87
N SER A 289 -25.61 -29.48 -0.67
CA SER A 289 -24.27 -29.68 -1.25
C SER A 289 -23.25 -29.65 -0.12
N SER A 290 -22.35 -30.63 -0.08
CA SER A 290 -21.33 -30.78 0.97
C SER A 290 -20.62 -29.46 1.29
N TYR A 291 -20.71 -29.03 2.54
CA TYR A 291 -20.00 -27.86 3.07
C TYR A 291 -18.50 -28.06 2.95
N GLN A 292 -17.87 -27.42 1.98
CA GLN A 292 -16.42 -27.22 1.99
C GLN A 292 -16.15 -25.77 2.35
N LEU A 293 -15.82 -25.56 3.62
CA LEU A 293 -15.28 -24.27 4.06
C LEU A 293 -13.93 -24.06 3.37
N PRO A 294 -13.62 -22.81 2.93
CA PRO A 294 -12.34 -22.52 2.31
C PRO A 294 -11.19 -22.95 3.23
N LYS A 295 -10.09 -23.45 2.66
CA LYS A 295 -8.89 -23.83 3.44
C LYS A 295 -8.44 -22.71 4.40
N ASN A 296 -8.50 -21.47 3.92
CA ASN A 296 -8.13 -20.28 4.67
C ASN A 296 -9.00 -20.05 5.92
N TYR A 297 -10.22 -20.59 5.98
CA TYR A 297 -11.04 -20.57 7.20
C TYR A 297 -10.47 -21.48 8.30
N MET A 298 -10.03 -22.68 7.94
CA MET A 298 -9.40 -23.60 8.90
C MET A 298 -8.10 -22.99 9.42
N ASP A 299 -7.33 -22.36 8.54
CA ASP A 299 -6.12 -21.62 8.92
C ASP A 299 -6.46 -20.46 9.87
N ALA A 300 -7.50 -19.67 9.58
CA ALA A 300 -7.94 -18.57 10.43
C ALA A 300 -8.40 -19.03 11.83
N ARG A 301 -9.10 -20.17 11.91
CA ARG A 301 -9.51 -20.77 13.19
C ARG A 301 -8.31 -21.24 14.01
N ALA A 302 -7.34 -21.90 13.39
CA ALA A 302 -6.11 -22.30 14.07
C ALA A 302 -5.33 -21.07 14.57
N VAL A 303 -5.22 -20.03 13.74
CA VAL A 303 -4.54 -18.77 14.11
C VAL A 303 -5.28 -18.04 15.23
N ARG A 304 -6.62 -18.10 15.29
CA ARG A 304 -7.40 -17.57 16.42
C ARG A 304 -6.96 -18.21 17.74
N ASP A 305 -6.94 -19.53 17.80
CA ASP A 305 -6.62 -20.26 19.03
C ASP A 305 -5.17 -19.98 19.47
N ILE A 306 -4.25 -19.95 18.51
CA ILE A 306 -2.84 -19.55 18.73
C ILE A 306 -2.77 -18.11 19.25
N SER A 307 -3.54 -17.18 18.70
CA SER A 307 -3.50 -15.77 19.07
C SER A 307 -3.98 -15.53 20.50
N TRP A 308 -5.07 -16.19 20.92
CA TRP A 308 -5.53 -16.16 22.31
C TRP A 308 -4.53 -16.79 23.28
N GLY A 309 -3.93 -17.92 22.90
CA GLY A 309 -2.86 -18.54 23.68
C GLY A 309 -1.64 -17.62 23.83
N PHE A 310 -1.21 -17.00 22.73
CA PHE A 310 -0.08 -16.07 22.73
C PHE A 310 -0.38 -14.81 23.55
N TYR A 311 -1.60 -14.28 23.48
CA TYR A 311 -2.07 -13.18 24.34
C TYR A 311 -1.93 -13.53 25.82
N GLY A 312 -2.48 -14.68 26.24
CA GLY A 312 -2.44 -15.12 27.63
C GLY A 312 -1.01 -15.29 28.14
N VAL A 313 -0.16 -16.01 27.39
CA VAL A 313 1.26 -16.21 27.74
C VAL A 313 2.02 -14.87 27.82
N SER A 314 1.81 -13.97 26.87
CA SER A 314 2.48 -12.67 26.84
C SER A 314 2.08 -11.81 28.03
N LEU A 315 0.80 -11.82 28.39
CA LEU A 315 0.28 -11.08 29.54
C LEU A 315 0.86 -11.61 30.86
N LEU A 316 0.94 -12.93 31.01
CA LEU A 316 1.55 -13.56 32.18
C LEU A 316 3.03 -13.18 32.32
N ARG A 317 3.81 -13.28 31.23
CA ARG A 317 5.22 -12.89 31.22
C ARG A 317 5.42 -11.43 31.60
N PHE A 318 4.65 -10.53 31.00
CA PHE A 318 4.69 -9.10 31.31
C PHE A 318 4.37 -8.81 32.78
N ARG A 319 3.36 -9.49 33.35
CA ARG A 319 3.02 -9.37 34.78
C ARG A 319 4.14 -9.89 35.67
N MET A 320 4.76 -11.02 35.33
CA MET A 320 5.90 -11.59 36.06
C MET A 320 7.12 -10.66 36.05
N GLU A 321 7.44 -10.05 34.91
CA GLU A 321 8.52 -9.06 34.77
C GLU A 321 8.26 -7.83 35.65
N LYS A 322 7.05 -7.25 35.58
CA LYS A 322 6.68 -6.12 36.43
C LYS A 322 6.70 -6.46 37.92
N PHE A 323 6.20 -7.63 38.29
CA PHE A 323 6.22 -8.09 39.68
C PHE A 323 7.64 -8.29 40.20
N SER A 324 8.58 -8.71 39.34
CA SER A 324 9.99 -8.88 39.69
C SER A 324 10.70 -7.52 39.87
N GLN A 325 10.41 -6.55 39.00
CA GLN A 325 10.93 -5.17 39.11
C GLN A 325 10.42 -4.45 40.38
N ASN A 326 9.17 -4.70 40.77
CA ASN A 326 8.59 -4.15 42.00
C ASN A 326 9.18 -4.75 43.29
N LYS A 327 9.84 -5.91 43.22
CA LYS A 327 10.57 -6.47 44.38
C LYS A 327 11.91 -5.76 44.64
N GLU A 328 12.54 -5.20 43.59
CA GLU A 328 13.78 -4.43 43.69
C GLU A 328 13.53 -2.95 44.03
N SER A 329 12.33 -2.44 43.78
CA SER A 329 11.91 -1.05 44.04
C SER A 329 10.76 -0.99 45.05
N LYS A 330 10.97 -1.55 46.25
CA LYS A 330 10.05 -1.34 47.37
C LYS A 330 10.28 0.02 48.03
N SER A 331 9.81 1.09 47.40
CA SER A 331 9.24 2.24 48.12
C SER A 331 8.33 3.04 47.19
N GLU A 332 7.06 3.14 47.58
CA GLU A 332 6.11 4.19 47.17
C GLU A 332 5.52 4.15 45.75
N ILE A 333 4.78 3.10 45.36
CA ILE A 333 3.80 3.24 44.25
C ILE A 333 2.55 2.36 44.49
N GLU A 334 1.76 2.68 45.51
CA GLU A 334 0.34 2.29 45.53
C GLU A 334 -0.55 3.36 44.87
N ASP A 335 -0.02 4.58 44.63
CA ASP A 335 -0.80 5.72 44.12
C ASP A 335 -0.80 5.93 42.59
N LEU A 336 0.03 5.23 41.80
CA LEU A 336 0.04 5.42 40.33
C LEU A 336 -0.87 4.44 39.55
N ILE A 337 -1.43 3.43 40.20
CA ILE A 337 -2.28 2.43 39.51
C ILE A 337 -3.63 3.04 39.06
N LEU A 338 -4.07 4.15 39.65
CA LEU A 338 -5.33 4.81 39.29
C LEU A 338 -5.21 5.91 38.22
N LYS A 339 -4.00 6.30 37.79
CA LYS A 339 -3.82 7.45 36.87
C LYS A 339 -3.51 7.10 35.42
N VAL A 340 -3.20 5.83 35.10
CA VAL A 340 -2.76 5.44 33.75
C VAL A 340 -3.91 4.93 32.87
N GLU A 341 -5.11 4.71 33.40
CA GLU A 341 -6.25 4.20 32.62
C GLU A 341 -6.97 5.23 31.73
N THR A 342 -6.59 6.51 31.72
CA THR A 342 -7.27 7.49 30.88
C THR A 342 -6.29 8.40 30.14
N LYS A 343 -5.83 7.93 28.98
CA LYS A 343 -5.52 8.69 27.74
C LYS A 343 -4.82 7.75 26.75
N SER A 344 -5.47 6.65 26.41
CA SER A 344 -5.23 6.00 25.12
C SER A 344 -6.37 6.45 24.23
N GLU A 345 -6.08 7.31 23.25
CA GLU A 345 -6.98 7.54 22.12
C GLU A 345 -7.10 6.22 21.34
N VAL A 346 -7.89 5.30 21.88
CA VAL A 346 -8.46 4.21 21.11
C VAL A 346 -9.47 4.87 20.16
N PRO A 347 -9.46 4.58 18.85
CA PRO A 347 -10.56 4.96 17.98
C PRO A 347 -11.82 4.20 18.42
N ASP A 348 -12.58 4.82 19.32
CA ASP A 348 -13.58 4.21 20.20
C ASP A 348 -14.93 3.87 19.53
N LEU A 349 -15.02 3.94 18.20
CA LEU A 349 -16.32 3.95 17.53
C LEU A 349 -16.75 2.63 16.91
N LEU A 350 -15.85 1.64 16.77
CA LEU A 350 -16.18 0.36 16.13
C LEU A 350 -16.24 -0.82 17.10
N PHE A 351 -15.61 -0.65 18.27
CA PHE A 351 -15.49 -1.71 19.27
C PHE A 351 -16.81 -1.97 20.00
N SER A 352 -17.48 -0.90 20.45
CA SER A 352 -18.78 -0.98 21.12
C SER A 352 -19.85 -1.67 20.26
N VAL A 353 -19.92 -1.35 18.97
CA VAL A 353 -20.92 -1.89 18.04
C VAL A 353 -20.72 -3.40 17.78
N LEU A 354 -19.48 -3.89 17.81
CA LEU A 354 -19.19 -5.31 17.59
C LEU A 354 -19.23 -6.13 18.90
N GLU A 355 -18.91 -5.52 20.03
CA GLU A 355 -18.94 -6.14 21.36
C GLU A 355 -20.38 -6.33 21.87
N GLU A 356 -21.26 -5.34 21.66
CA GLU A 356 -22.70 -5.46 21.95
C GLU A 356 -23.38 -6.60 21.17
N GLN A 357 -22.97 -6.81 19.91
CA GLN A 357 -23.54 -7.87 19.06
C GLN A 357 -23.04 -9.28 19.40
N ARG A 358 -21.85 -9.41 20.01
CA ARG A 358 -21.31 -10.70 20.45
C ARG A 358 -22.05 -11.23 21.68
N ILE A 359 -22.37 -10.37 22.64
CA ILE A 359 -23.10 -10.73 23.86
C ILE A 359 -24.48 -11.29 23.52
N THR A 360 -25.13 -10.80 22.46
CA THR A 360 -26.43 -11.32 22.02
C THR A 360 -26.37 -12.74 21.43
N ILE A 361 -25.21 -13.16 20.91
CA ILE A 361 -25.02 -14.46 20.26
C ILE A 361 -24.66 -15.55 21.29
N GLU A 362 -23.80 -15.25 22.27
CA GLU A 362 -23.47 -16.21 23.35
C GLU A 362 -24.70 -16.54 24.22
N ILE A 363 -25.68 -15.64 24.32
CA ILE A 363 -26.96 -15.88 25.02
C ILE A 363 -27.93 -16.75 24.19
N ALA A 364 -27.76 -16.86 22.87
CA ALA A 364 -28.61 -17.68 22.01
C ALA A 364 -28.11 -19.13 21.85
N GLU A 365 -26.88 -19.42 22.29
CA GLU A 365 -26.26 -20.76 22.27
C GLU A 365 -26.21 -21.45 23.65
N THR A 366 -26.88 -20.88 24.67
CA THR A 366 -27.20 -21.55 25.95
C THR A 366 -28.70 -21.76 26.07
#